data_AF-A0A8T6LXZ5-F1
#
_entry.id   AF-A0A8T6LXZ5-F1
#
_cell.length_a   1.000
_cell.length_b   1.000
_cell.length_c   1.000
_cell.angle_alpha   90.00
_cell.angle_beta   90.00
_cell.angle_gamma   90.00
#
_symmetry.space_group_name_H-M   'P 1'
#
loop_
_entity.id
_entity.type
_entity.pdbx_description
1 polymer ?
#
loop_
_entity_poly.entity_id
_entity_poly.type
_entity_poly.pdbx_seq_one_letter_code
_entity_poly.pdbx_strand_id
1 'polypeptide(L)'
;MQKMLLEWVNSDDEKDQARMMKNASVVQSRGYEAILCLMGRGIGEATAQRILRKVQRNNTEGLLETIHNAEIEYARTRRFWN
;
A
#
# COMPACT_ATOMS: atom_id res chain seq x y z
N MET A 1 -2.00 -13.58 -5.78
CA MET A 1 -2.10 -12.11 -5.81
C MET A 1 -2.69 -11.60 -7.12
N GLN A 2 -2.15 -11.97 -8.29
CA GLN A 2 -2.65 -11.52 -9.60
C GLN A 2 -4.17 -11.72 -9.80
N LYS A 3 -4.71 -12.91 -9.46
CA LYS A 3 -6.14 -13.20 -9.59
C LYS A 3 -7.03 -12.24 -8.80
N MET A 4 -6.66 -11.94 -7.56
CA MET A 4 -7.38 -11.01 -6.68
C MET A 4 -7.36 -9.57 -7.21
N LEU A 5 -6.23 -9.12 -7.78
CA LEU A 5 -6.14 -7.80 -8.41
C LEU A 5 -7.03 -7.72 -9.65
N LEU A 6 -7.07 -8.78 -10.47
CA LEU A 6 -7.99 -8.85 -11.62
C LEU A 6 -9.45 -8.79 -11.18
N GLU A 7 -9.81 -9.48 -10.09
CA GLU A 7 -11.16 -9.42 -9.52
C GLU A 7 -11.51 -8.00 -9.05
N TRP A 8 -10.62 -7.30 -8.32
CA TRP A 8 -10.87 -5.92 -7.89
C TRP A 8 -10.93 -4.91 -9.02
N VAL A 9 -10.11 -5.07 -10.06
CA VAL A 9 -10.12 -4.17 -11.23
C VAL A 9 -11.40 -4.36 -12.05
N ASN A 10 -11.92 -5.58 -12.13
CA ASN A 10 -13.16 -5.89 -12.83
C ASN A 10 -14.41 -5.78 -11.95
N SER A 11 -14.26 -5.37 -10.68
CA SER A 11 -15.37 -5.22 -9.74
C SER A 11 -16.22 -4.00 -10.11
N ASP A 12 -17.54 -4.17 -10.06
CA ASP A 12 -18.50 -3.07 -10.18
C ASP A 12 -18.75 -2.36 -8.83
N ASP A 13 -18.12 -2.82 -7.73
CA ASP A 13 -18.19 -2.14 -6.44
C ASP A 13 -17.35 -0.86 -6.45
N GLU A 14 -18.00 0.27 -6.19
CA GLU A 14 -17.38 1.59 -6.16
C GLU A 14 -16.19 1.66 -5.19
N LYS A 15 -16.22 0.92 -4.07
CA LYS A 15 -15.13 0.88 -3.09
C LYS A 15 -13.90 0.18 -3.65
N ASP A 16 -14.10 -0.91 -4.38
CA ASP A 16 -12.99 -1.64 -5.02
C ASP A 16 -12.39 -0.80 -6.14
N GLN A 17 -13.23 -0.18 -6.97
CA GLN A 17 -12.78 0.74 -8.01
C GLN A 17 -12.01 1.93 -7.42
N ALA A 18 -12.53 2.56 -6.37
CA ALA A 18 -11.86 3.67 -5.70
C ALA A 18 -10.52 3.26 -5.08
N ARG A 19 -10.44 2.06 -4.47
CA ARG A 19 -9.18 1.50 -3.96
C ARG A 19 -8.19 1.30 -5.10
N MET A 20 -8.62 0.72 -6.21
CA MET A 20 -7.73 0.42 -7.34
C MET A 20 -7.24 1.68 -8.05
N MET A 21 -8.09 2.69 -8.20
CA MET A 21 -7.70 3.99 -8.72
C MET A 21 -6.66 4.68 -7.83
N LYS A 22 -6.82 4.63 -6.49
CA LYS A 22 -5.82 5.17 -5.56
C LYS A 22 -4.49 4.43 -5.67
N ASN A 23 -4.50 3.10 -5.74
CA ASN A 23 -3.28 2.31 -5.90
C ASN A 23 -2.59 2.62 -7.23
N ALA A 24 -3.35 2.69 -8.33
CA ALA A 24 -2.82 3.04 -9.65
C ALA A 24 -2.18 4.45 -9.66
N SER A 25 -2.85 5.43 -9.07
CA SER A 25 -2.32 6.80 -8.96
C SER A 25 -1.02 6.86 -8.14
N VAL A 26 -0.94 6.09 -7.06
CA VAL A 26 0.27 6.01 -6.24
C VAL A 26 1.42 5.37 -7.01
N VAL A 27 1.17 4.27 -7.72
CA VAL A 27 2.17 3.62 -8.58
C VAL A 27 2.59 4.52 -9.74
N GLN A 28 1.67 5.23 -10.39
CA GLN A 28 1.99 6.21 -11.42
C GLN A 28 2.92 7.31 -10.88
N SER A 29 2.69 7.76 -9.64
CA SER A 29 3.46 8.86 -9.06
C SER A 29 4.84 8.45 -8.50
N ARG A 30 5.00 7.24 -7.94
CA ARG A 30 6.23 6.82 -7.24
C ARG A 30 6.92 5.63 -7.88
N GLY A 31 6.31 5.00 -8.88
CA GLY A 31 6.88 3.87 -9.60
C GLY A 31 7.16 2.69 -8.67
N TYR A 32 8.39 2.18 -8.75
CA TYR A 32 8.82 0.99 -8.02
C TYR A 32 8.70 1.10 -6.49
N GLU A 33 8.96 2.29 -5.92
CA GLU A 33 8.83 2.54 -4.48
C GLU A 33 7.39 2.28 -3.99
N ALA A 34 6.39 2.61 -4.80
CA ALA A 34 5.00 2.34 -4.47
C ALA A 34 4.69 0.84 -4.49
N ILE A 35 5.25 0.11 -5.46
CA ILE A 35 5.07 -1.35 -5.55
C ILE A 35 5.65 -2.02 -4.30
N LEU A 36 6.88 -1.65 -3.90
CA LEU A 36 7.49 -2.14 -2.67
C LEU A 36 6.62 -1.86 -1.45
N CYS A 37 6.09 -0.64 -1.35
CA CYS A 37 5.24 -0.25 -0.23
C CYS A 37 3.93 -1.05 -0.18
N LEU A 38 3.25 -1.24 -1.32
CA LEU A 38 1.98 -1.98 -1.40
C LEU A 38 2.15 -3.50 -1.18
N MET A 39 3.36 -4.03 -1.36
CA MET A 39 3.68 -5.42 -1.07
C MET A 39 3.83 -5.71 0.43
N GLY A 40 3.97 -4.67 1.26
CA GLY A 40 4.11 -4.83 2.71
C GLY A 40 2.83 -5.34 3.38
N ARG A 41 3.01 -6.17 4.42
CA ARG A 41 1.91 -6.83 5.12
C ARG A 41 1.05 -5.83 5.88
N GLY A 42 -0.25 -5.81 5.57
CA GLY A 42 -1.20 -4.90 6.20
C GLY A 42 -1.12 -3.46 5.68
N ILE A 43 -0.40 -3.23 4.58
CA ILE A 43 -0.31 -1.93 3.94
C ILE A 43 -1.37 -1.85 2.82
N GLY A 44 -2.45 -1.12 3.11
CA GLY A 44 -3.44 -0.73 2.10
C GLY A 44 -3.10 0.63 1.46
N GLU A 45 -4.01 1.11 0.60
CA GLU A 45 -3.86 2.33 -0.20
C GLU A 45 -3.56 3.57 0.66
N ALA A 46 -4.25 3.72 1.80
CA ALA A 46 -4.08 4.87 2.69
C ALA A 46 -2.74 4.83 3.42
N THR A 47 -2.33 3.65 3.88
CA THR A 47 -1.03 3.47 4.55
C THR A 47 0.11 3.68 3.57
N ALA A 48 0.01 3.15 2.35
CA ALA A 48 1.01 3.35 1.30
C ALA A 48 1.19 4.83 0.96
N GLN A 49 0.09 5.57 0.76
CA GLN A 49 0.16 7.02 0.53
C GLN A 49 0.87 7.76 1.66
N ARG A 50 0.60 7.40 2.91
CA ARG A 50 1.24 8.04 4.08
C ARG A 50 2.73 7.74 4.16
N ILE A 51 3.14 6.51 3.90
CA ILE A 51 4.56 6.11 3.87
C ILE A 51 5.30 6.89 2.78
N LEU A 52 4.77 6.85 1.56
CA LEU A 52 5.41 7.51 0.42
C LEU A 52 5.46 9.03 0.58
N ARG A 53 4.46 9.67 1.21
CA ARG A 53 4.53 11.11 1.52
C ARG A 53 5.63 11.47 2.52
N LYS A 54 5.95 10.57 3.46
CA LYS A 54 6.99 10.80 4.49
C LYS A 54 8.39 10.61 3.94
N VAL A 55 8.56 9.66 3.03
CA VAL A 55 9.89 9.27 2.54
C VAL A 55 10.21 10.00 1.25
N GLN A 56 11.35 10.70 1.24
CA GLN A 56 11.87 11.35 0.03
C GLN A 56 12.17 10.31 -1.06
N ARG A 57 12.00 10.69 -2.33
CA ARG A 57 12.34 9.81 -3.45
C ARG A 57 13.82 9.42 -3.42
N ASN A 58 14.12 8.21 -3.88
CA ASN A 58 15.46 7.60 -3.92
C ASN A 58 16.08 7.32 -2.54
N ASN A 59 15.36 7.58 -1.44
CA ASN A 59 15.77 7.12 -0.11
C ASN A 59 15.23 5.71 0.15
N THR A 60 15.90 4.72 -0.44
CA THR A 60 15.47 3.30 -0.35
C THR A 60 15.54 2.78 1.09
N GLU A 61 16.58 3.15 1.84
CA GLU A 61 16.75 2.71 3.23
C GLU A 61 15.63 3.24 4.12
N GLY A 62 15.35 4.54 4.07
CA GLY A 62 14.25 5.15 4.82
C GLY A 62 12.87 4.62 4.39
N LEU A 63 12.72 4.24 3.12
CA LEU A 63 11.49 3.61 2.63
C LEU A 63 11.28 2.24 3.29
N LEU A 64 12.31 1.38 3.25
CA LEU A 64 12.25 0.03 3.82
C LEU A 64 12.05 0.07 5.34
N GLU A 65 12.74 0.98 6.04
CA GLU A 65 12.53 1.19 7.48
C GLU A 65 11.09 1.60 7.79
N THR A 66 10.54 2.53 7.02
CA THR A 66 9.16 3.00 7.24
C THR A 66 8.12 1.92 6.93
N ILE A 67 8.36 1.09 5.90
CA ILE A 67 7.53 -0.08 5.59
C ILE A 67 7.59 -1.07 6.76
N HIS A 68 8.79 -1.42 7.23
CA HIS A 68 8.97 -2.35 8.33
C HIS A 68 8.23 -1.92 9.61
N ASN A 69 8.34 -0.63 9.96
CA ASN A 69 7.63 -0.06 11.10
C ASN A 69 6.10 -0.16 10.94
N ALA A 70 5.58 0.03 9.73
CA ALA A 70 4.16 -0.12 9.44
C ALA A 70 3.68 -1.58 9.57
N GLU A 71 4.49 -2.54 9.16
CA GLU A 71 4.20 -3.97 9.31
C GLU A 71 4.16 -4.41 10.78
N ILE A 72 5.11 -3.91 11.59
CA ILE A 72 5.11 -4.13 13.04
C ILE A 72 3.83 -3.58 13.65
N GLU A 73 3.44 -2.36 13.29
CA GLU A 73 2.23 -1.73 13.83
C GLU A 73 0.96 -2.49 13.43
N TYR A 74 0.89 -2.97 12.19
CA TYR A 74 -0.20 -3.85 11.76
C TYR A 74 -0.22 -5.13 12.59
N ALA A 75 0.91 -5.82 12.76
CA ALA A 75 0.99 -7.04 13.56
C ALA A 75 0.56 -6.81 15.02
N ARG A 76 0.97 -5.67 15.61
CA ARG A 76 0.64 -5.27 16.98
C ARG A 76 -0.86 -5.00 17.16
N THR A 77 -1.46 -4.27 16.23
CA THR A 77 -2.85 -3.81 16.36
C THR A 77 -3.86 -4.83 15.84
N ARG A 78 -3.49 -5.69 14.88
CA ARG A 78 -4.41 -6.64 14.21
C ARG A 78 -5.19 -7.54 15.17
N ARG A 79 -4.62 -7.89 16.32
CA ARG A 79 -5.28 -8.70 17.36
C ARG A 79 -6.54 -8.05 17.95
N PHE A 80 -6.65 -6.73 17.87
CA PHE A 80 -7.77 -5.97 18.43
C PHE A 80 -8.89 -5.70 17.41
N TRP A 81 -8.73 -6.19 16.17
CA TRP A 81 -9.69 -5.97 15.09
C TRP A 81 -10.62 -7.20 15.04
N ASN A 82 -11.62 -7.18 15.92
CA ASN A 82 -12.78 -8.07 15.97
C ASN A 82 -14.05 -7.24 15.77
#